data_AF-A0A3D4T5F0-F1
#
_entry.id   AF-A0A3D4T5F0-F1
#
_cell.length_a   1.000
_cell.length_b   1.000
_cell.length_c   1.000
_cell.angle_alpha   90.00
_cell.angle_beta   90.00
_cell.angle_gamma   90.00
#
_symmetry.space_group_name_H-M   'P 1'
#
loop_
_entity.id
_entity.type
_entity.pdbx_description
1 polymer ?
#
loop_
_entity_poly.entity_id
_entity_poly.type
_entity_poly.pdbx_seq_one_letter_code
_entity_poly.pdbx_strand_id
1 'polypeptide(L)'
;MKEFELKYGCNPNQKPAEIFMENGADLPIKILNGKPGYINFLDAFNSWQLVKELKAATGIPAATSFKHVSPAGAAIGLPLSDTLKK
;
A
#
# COMPACT_ATOMS: atom_id res chain seq x y z
N MET A 1 2.48 15.33 9.33
CA MET A 1 3.89 14.97 9.08
C MET A 1 4.18 15.40 7.66
N LYS A 2 5.04 16.41 7.45
CA LYS A 2 5.28 16.99 6.12
C LYS A 2 6.16 16.10 5.22
N GLU A 3 7.12 15.42 5.83
CA GLU A 3 8.04 14.51 5.17
C GLU A 3 8.38 13.33 6.09
N PHE A 4 8.89 12.26 5.50
CA PHE A 4 9.33 11.08 6.23
C PHE A 4 10.59 10.47 5.60
N GLU A 5 11.65 10.35 6.39
CA GLU A 5 12.90 9.69 5.99
C GLU A 5 12.71 8.16 5.89
N LEU A 6 12.99 7.62 4.71
CA LEU A 6 12.89 6.19 4.42
C LEU A 6 14.06 5.40 5.02
N LYS A 7 13.93 4.07 5.04
CA LYS A 7 15.06 3.19 5.36
C LYS A 7 16.22 3.33 4.35
N TYR A 8 15.88 3.44 3.07
CA TYR A 8 16.72 3.68 1.89
C TYR A 8 15.81 3.76 0.64
N GLY A 9 16.36 4.10 -0.53
CA GLY A 9 15.70 4.09 -1.84
C GLY A 9 15.32 2.69 -2.33
N CYS A 10 15.47 2.38 -3.63
CA CYS A 10 15.24 1.03 -4.12
C CYS A 10 16.26 0.01 -3.56
N ASN A 11 17.48 0.48 -3.29
CA ASN A 11 18.62 -0.32 -2.81
C ASN A 11 19.28 0.35 -1.58
N PRO A 12 19.97 -0.41 -0.70
CA PRO A 12 20.54 0.11 0.55
C PRO A 12 21.52 1.29 0.42
N ASN A 13 22.23 1.39 -0.71
CA ASN A 13 23.18 2.46 -1.01
C ASN A 13 22.51 3.78 -1.43
N GLN A 14 21.22 3.78 -1.72
CA GLN A 14 20.47 4.97 -2.13
C GLN A 14 19.98 5.73 -0.91
N LYS A 15 20.87 6.52 -0.32
CA LYS A 15 20.61 7.41 0.81
C LYS A 15 21.21 8.80 0.54
N PRO A 16 20.61 9.89 1.07
CA PRO A 16 19.34 9.92 1.80
C PRO A 16 18.15 9.60 0.87
N ALA A 17 17.02 9.21 1.46
CA ALA A 17 15.78 8.93 0.75
C ALA A 17 14.59 9.28 1.64
N GLU A 18 13.58 9.93 1.07
CA GLU A 18 12.41 10.43 1.80
C GLU A 18 11.15 10.44 0.93
N ILE A 19 10.00 10.63 1.57
CA ILE A 19 8.75 11.00 0.90
C ILE A 19 8.25 12.34 1.46
N PHE A 20 7.69 13.16 0.60
CA PHE A 20 7.10 14.46 0.95
C PHE A 20 5.99 14.80 -0.06
N MET A 21 5.17 15.79 0.26
CA MET A 21 4.22 16.38 -0.68
C MET A 21 4.86 17.60 -1.34
N GLU A 22 4.88 17.67 -2.68
CA GLU A 22 5.52 18.77 -3.45
C GLU A 22 5.00 20.16 -3.06
N ASN A 23 3.71 20.26 -2.72
CA ASN A 23 3.07 21.49 -2.27
C ASN A 23 3.32 21.83 -0.78
N GLY A 24 4.17 21.08 -0.08
CA GLY A 24 4.49 21.29 1.34
C GLY A 24 3.37 20.92 2.32
N ALA A 25 2.31 20.25 1.84
CA ALA A 25 1.24 19.74 2.68
C ALA A 25 1.70 18.56 3.56
N ASP A 26 0.86 18.18 4.53
CA ASP A 26 1.08 16.94 5.27
C ASP A 26 0.94 15.71 4.36
N LEU A 27 1.77 14.70 4.61
CA LEU A 27 1.62 13.37 4.01
C LEU A 27 0.21 12.83 4.29
N PRO A 28 -0.48 12.27 3.29
CA PRO A 28 -1.84 11.73 3.42
C PRO A 28 -1.86 10.36 4.11
N ILE A 29 -0.84 10.05 4.91
CA ILE A 29 -0.65 8.79 5.61
C ILE A 29 -0.06 9.05 7.00
N LYS A 30 -0.31 8.11 7.90
CA LYS A 30 0.33 8.07 9.22
C LYS A 30 0.95 6.70 9.42
N ILE A 31 2.24 6.69 9.77
CA ILE A 31 2.95 5.45 10.12
C ILE A 31 2.67 5.17 11.59
N LEU A 32 2.02 4.04 11.86
CA LEU A 32 1.70 3.62 13.23
C LEU A 32 2.84 2.79 13.85
N ASN A 33 3.56 2.03 13.04
CA ASN A 33 4.67 1.17 13.48
C ASN A 33 5.64 0.89 12.32
N GLY A 34 6.92 0.68 12.64
CA GLY A 34 7.97 0.30 11.69
C GLY A 34 8.64 1.49 10.98
N LYS A 35 9.66 1.17 10.14
CA LYS A 35 10.37 2.13 9.26
C LYS A 35 10.28 1.65 7.80
N PRO A 36 9.24 2.02 7.05
CA PRO A 36 9.05 1.58 5.66
C PRO A 36 10.15 2.10 4.73
N GLY A 37 10.51 1.28 3.74
CA GLY A 37 11.40 1.66 2.64
C GLY A 37 10.63 2.10 1.39
N TYR A 38 11.37 2.52 0.36
CA TYR A 38 10.82 3.01 -0.90
C TYR A 38 9.82 2.02 -1.55
N ILE A 39 10.23 0.76 -1.69
CA ILE A 39 9.38 -0.28 -2.31
C ILE A 39 8.13 -0.55 -1.46
N ASN A 40 8.21 -0.45 -0.13
CA ASN A 40 7.03 -0.66 0.71
C ASN A 40 5.95 0.40 0.45
N PHE A 41 6.34 1.65 0.22
CA PHE A 41 5.39 2.71 -0.13
C PHE A 41 4.80 2.50 -1.53
N LEU A 42 5.62 2.11 -2.52
CA LEU A 42 5.10 1.78 -3.85
C LEU A 42 4.09 0.63 -3.82
N ASP A 43 4.40 -0.45 -3.11
CA ASP A 43 3.48 -1.59 -2.94
C ASP A 43 2.19 -1.15 -2.23
N ALA A 44 2.30 -0.36 -1.16
CA ALA A 44 1.14 0.11 -0.39
C ALA A 44 0.25 1.07 -1.19
N PHE A 45 0.82 2.03 -1.92
CA PHE A 45 0.05 3.00 -2.69
C PHE A 45 -0.66 2.34 -3.88
N ASN A 46 0.01 1.44 -4.59
CA ASN A 46 -0.64 0.66 -5.65
C ASN A 46 -1.73 -0.26 -5.10
N SER A 47 -1.49 -0.89 -3.94
CA SER A 47 -2.50 -1.72 -3.27
C SER A 47 -3.76 -0.92 -2.92
N TRP A 48 -3.59 0.29 -2.39
CA TRP A 48 -4.70 1.17 -2.04
C TRP A 48 -5.54 1.56 -3.26
N GLN A 49 -4.88 1.95 -4.36
CA GLN A 49 -5.56 2.33 -5.59
C GLN A 49 -6.42 1.17 -6.13
N LEU A 50 -5.86 -0.05 -6.19
CA LEU A 50 -6.60 -1.21 -6.68
C LEU A 50 -7.79 -1.57 -5.77
N VAL A 51 -7.63 -1.56 -4.45
CA VAL A 51 -8.76 -1.83 -3.52
C VAL A 51 -9.85 -0.77 -3.65
N LYS A 52 -9.47 0.51 -3.79
CA LYS A 52 -10.41 1.61 -4.00
C LYS A 52 -11.22 1.43 -5.30
N GLU A 53 -10.55 1.06 -6.39
CA GLU A 53 -11.19 0.79 -7.68
C GLU A 53 -12.11 -0.44 -7.61
N LEU A 54 -11.68 -1.53 -6.98
CA LEU A 54 -12.51 -2.72 -6.77
C LEU A 54 -13.76 -2.41 -5.96
N LYS A 55 -13.63 -1.61 -4.88
CA LYS A 55 -14.78 -1.17 -4.09
C LYS A 55 -15.74 -0.31 -4.91
N ALA A 56 -15.23 0.61 -5.73
CA ALA A 56 -16.06 1.45 -6.59
C ALA A 56 -16.80 0.64 -7.67
N ALA A 57 -16.13 -0.34 -8.27
CA ALA A 57 -16.69 -1.17 -9.35
C ALA A 57 -17.70 -2.21 -8.85
N THR A 58 -17.49 -2.77 -7.66
CA THR A 58 -18.27 -3.92 -7.17
C THR A 58 -19.22 -3.58 -6.04
N GLY A 59 -18.99 -2.49 -5.30
CA GLY A 59 -19.69 -2.19 -4.06
C GLY A 59 -19.31 -3.13 -2.88
N ILE A 60 -18.43 -4.10 -3.08
CA ILE A 60 -18.09 -5.15 -2.11
C ILE A 60 -16.71 -4.82 -1.48
N PRO A 61 -16.47 -5.15 -0.19
CA PRO A 61 -15.12 -5.09 0.38
C PRO A 61 -14.12 -5.88 -0.46
N ALA A 62 -12.89 -5.36 -0.59
CA ALA A 62 -11.86 -6.00 -1.40
C ALA A 62 -10.52 -6.00 -0.67
N ALA A 63 -9.66 -6.95 -1.04
CA ALA A 63 -8.28 -7.05 -0.58
C ALA A 63 -7.36 -7.33 -1.77
N THR A 64 -6.14 -6.85 -1.69
CA THR A 64 -5.10 -7.10 -2.68
C THR A 64 -3.76 -7.29 -2.00
N SER A 65 -2.88 -8.04 -2.64
CA SER A 65 -1.47 -8.13 -2.30
C SER A 65 -0.61 -7.66 -3.48
N PHE A 66 0.47 -6.96 -3.17
CA PHE A 66 1.48 -6.51 -4.12
C PHE A 66 2.84 -7.08 -3.72
N LYS A 67 3.67 -7.35 -4.73
CA LYS A 67 5.05 -7.77 -4.57
C LYS A 67 5.85 -7.19 -5.71
N HIS A 68 6.96 -6.51 -5.39
CA HIS A 68 7.82 -5.89 -6.40
C HIS A 68 7.03 -4.95 -7.33
N VAL A 69 6.14 -4.13 -6.74
CA VAL A 69 5.33 -3.11 -7.43
C VAL A 69 4.30 -3.72 -8.39
N SER A 70 4.13 -5.04 -8.39
CA SER A 70 3.18 -5.76 -9.24
C SER A 70 2.09 -6.42 -8.40
N PRO A 71 0.84 -6.51 -8.91
CA PRO A 71 -0.23 -7.20 -8.21
C PRO A 71 0.09 -8.69 -8.14
N ALA A 72 0.15 -9.23 -6.92
CA ALA A 72 0.34 -10.66 -6.68
C ALA A 72 -1.00 -11.40 -6.58
N GLY A 73 -2.06 -10.70 -6.17
CA GLY A 73 -3.43 -11.22 -6.16
C GLY A 73 -4.43 -10.17 -5.65
N ALA A 74 -5.69 -10.32 -6.04
CA ALA A 74 -6.80 -9.49 -5.57
C ALA A 74 -8.08 -10.32 -5.45
N ALA A 75 -8.92 -9.98 -4.48
CA ALA A 75 -10.18 -10.67 -4.24
C ALA A 75 -11.23 -9.73 -3.63
N ILE A 76 -12.50 -10.07 -3.83
CA ILE A 76 -13.64 -9.44 -3.15
C ILE A 76 -14.14 -10.33 -2.01
N GLY A 77 -14.66 -9.71 -0.96
CA GLY A 77 -15.16 -10.39 0.23
C GLY A 77 -16.55 -10.96 0.01
N LEU A 78 -16.63 -12.25 -0.27
CA LEU A 78 -17.88 -13.02 -0.28
C LEU A 78 -17.98 -13.89 0.97
N PRO A 79 -19.20 -14.22 1.44
CA PRO A 79 -19.37 -15.21 2.49
C PRO A 79 -18.69 -16.53 2.12
N LEU A 80 -18.00 -17.14 3.08
CA LEU A 80 -17.43 -18.47 2.90
C LEU A 80 -18.55 -19.48 2.60
N SER A 81 -18.29 -20.40 1.67
CA SER A 81 -19.16 -21.57 1.48
C SER A 81 -19.09 -22.47 2.72
N ASP A 82 -20.07 -23.36 2.89
CA ASP A 82 -20.08 -24.27 4.05
C ASP A 82 -18.89 -25.23 4.05
N THR A 83 -18.28 -25.50 2.90
CA THR A 83 -17.02 -26.24 2.79
C THR A 83 -15.83 -25.44 3.33
N LEU A 84 -15.77 -24.13 3.06
CA LEU A 84 -14.66 -23.26 3.49
C LEU A 84 -14.80 -22.78 4.94
N LYS A 85 -15.98 -22.92 5.55
CA LYS A 85 -16.22 -22.64 6.98
C LYS A 85 -15.75 -23.77 7.92
N LYS A 86 -15.52 -24.99 7.40
CA LYS A 86 -15.07 -26.15 8.17
C LYS A 86 -13.55 -26.23 8.18
#